data_AF-A0A3N5MHA4-F1
#
_entry.id   AF-A0A3N5MHA4-F1
#
_cell.length_a   1.000
_cell.length_b   1.000
_cell.length_c   1.000
_cell.angle_alpha   90.00
_cell.angle_beta   90.00
_cell.angle_gamma   90.00
#
_symmetry.space_group_name_H-M   'P 1'
#
loop_
_entity.id
_entity.type
_entity.pdbx_description
1 polymer ?
#
loop_
_entity_poly.entity_id
_entity_poly.type
_entity_poly.pdbx_seq_one_letter_code
_entity_poly.pdbx_strand_id
1 'polypeptide(L)'
;MLFRLGVLRKQHPAIKAAVDLLRGVLAGLFLGAPENTQTDGATSRPNLAELERLLQWLAATGDFNPEVLRLRVWLGFLSQLEVEETTEILESCDGLAAWFETRSEEVLGRYTPNVNKFQAETHPGYRWREDAVFCGRRRVEYHLGMVGTEVLNQAFRQDFLAAHRKVLLVPPCMCHPEEKCKAQQTPFGARCAHCTPGCRVNQLTCLGEKHGFGVFILPDELSVFSTRGSKPQAVEGLGVVGVSCVLTNLGGGWETRQMEVPAQGIPLDYCGCKWHWHEEGFPTDINLHQLFRVMEIDVGKAKGIK
;
A
#
# COMPACT_ATOMS: atom_id res chain seq x y z
N MET A 1 3.56 0.04 23.67
CA MET A 1 3.18 -1.40 23.71
C MET A 1 2.84 -1.93 22.31
N LEU A 2 1.87 -1.33 21.60
CA LEU A 2 1.46 -1.70 20.23
C LEU A 2 2.62 -1.78 19.21
N PHE A 3 3.53 -0.80 19.22
CA PHE A 3 4.74 -0.82 18.39
C PHE A 3 5.64 -2.05 18.67
N ARG A 4 5.89 -2.37 19.95
CA ARG A 4 6.70 -3.55 20.34
C ARG A 4 6.03 -4.86 19.95
N LEU A 5 4.70 -4.93 20.00
CA LEU A 5 3.94 -6.09 19.53
C LEU A 5 4.05 -6.27 18.00
N GLY A 6 4.05 -5.17 17.23
CA GLY A 6 4.29 -5.22 15.79
C GLY A 6 5.69 -5.77 15.42
N VAL A 7 6.71 -5.42 16.20
CA VAL A 7 8.07 -5.99 16.05
C VAL A 7 8.11 -7.47 16.44
N LEU A 8 7.43 -7.85 17.54
CA LEU A 8 7.37 -9.23 18.03
C LEU A 8 6.67 -10.17 17.02
N ARG A 9 5.62 -9.69 16.35
CA ARG A 9 4.95 -10.41 15.24
C ARG A 9 5.91 -10.76 14.12
N LYS A 10 6.77 -9.82 13.71
CA LYS A 10 7.75 -10.02 12.62
C LYS A 10 8.84 -11.03 12.99
N GLN A 11 9.17 -11.14 14.28
CA GLN A 11 10.24 -12.04 14.75
C GLN A 11 9.74 -13.46 15.06
N HIS A 12 8.44 -13.64 15.30
CA HIS A 12 7.88 -14.93 15.74
C HIS A 12 6.54 -15.24 15.07
N PRO A 13 6.54 -15.93 13.90
CA PRO A 13 5.32 -16.30 13.19
C PRO A 13 4.36 -17.17 14.01
N ALA A 14 4.88 -17.98 14.93
CA ALA A 14 4.10 -18.90 15.78
C ALA A 14 3.13 -18.20 16.75
N ILE A 15 3.39 -16.93 17.10
CA ILE A 15 2.52 -16.15 18.00
C ILE A 15 1.68 -15.11 17.26
N LYS A 16 1.70 -15.11 15.92
CA LYS A 16 1.03 -14.11 15.08
C LYS A 16 -0.44 -13.90 15.49
N ALA A 17 -1.20 -14.99 15.62
CA ALA A 17 -2.63 -14.90 15.96
C ALA A 17 -2.88 -14.25 17.34
N ALA A 18 -2.06 -14.59 18.35
CA ALA A 18 -2.19 -14.00 19.69
C ALA A 18 -1.78 -12.51 19.69
N VAL A 19 -0.75 -12.16 18.93
CA VAL A 19 -0.29 -10.77 18.78
C VAL A 19 -1.31 -9.93 18.01
N ASP A 20 -1.91 -10.47 16.95
CA ASP A 20 -2.95 -9.79 16.17
C ASP A 20 -4.19 -9.52 17.03
N LEU A 21 -4.65 -10.52 17.81
CA LEU A 21 -5.77 -10.35 18.75
C LEU A 21 -5.47 -9.27 19.80
N LEU A 22 -4.28 -9.31 20.43
CA LEU A 22 -3.89 -8.32 21.43
C LEU A 22 -3.78 -6.91 20.83
N ARG A 23 -3.26 -6.80 19.60
CA ARG A 23 -3.20 -5.54 18.87
C ARG A 23 -4.59 -5.01 18.54
N GLY A 24 -5.51 -5.87 18.09
CA GLY A 24 -6.90 -5.50 17.84
C GLY A 24 -7.61 -4.94 19.08
N VAL A 25 -7.47 -5.62 20.23
CA VAL A 25 -8.05 -5.14 21.51
C VAL A 25 -7.43 -3.82 21.95
N LEU A 26 -6.10 -3.72 21.95
CA LEU A 26 -5.41 -2.49 22.37
C LEU A 26 -5.69 -1.32 21.41
N ALA A 27 -5.76 -1.57 20.10
CA ALA A 27 -6.14 -0.54 19.13
C ALA A 27 -7.59 -0.09 19.34
N GLY A 28 -8.53 -1.03 19.53
CA GLY A 28 -9.93 -0.71 19.80
C GLY A 28 -10.15 0.08 21.10
N LEU A 29 -9.31 -0.13 22.12
CA LEU A 29 -9.39 0.58 23.41
C LEU A 29 -8.69 1.94 23.43
N PHE A 30 -7.56 2.09 22.73
CA PHE A 30 -6.68 3.26 22.86
C PHE A 30 -6.46 4.07 21.58
N LEU A 31 -6.75 3.49 20.41
CA LEU A 31 -6.56 4.13 19.09
C LEU A 31 -7.86 4.27 18.30
N GLY A 32 -8.97 3.71 18.79
CA GLY A 32 -10.29 3.95 18.23
C GLY A 32 -10.52 5.45 18.12
N ALA A 33 -10.95 5.89 16.94
CA ALA A 33 -11.23 7.30 16.71
C ALA A 33 -12.14 7.82 17.84
N PRO A 34 -11.87 9.00 18.42
CA PRO A 34 -12.90 9.66 19.21
C PRO A 34 -14.14 9.75 18.32
N GLU A 35 -15.24 9.16 18.79
CA GLU A 35 -16.54 9.23 18.12
C GLU A 35 -16.80 10.67 17.74
N ASN A 36 -16.71 10.99 16.44
CA ASN A 36 -17.24 12.18 15.79
C ASN A 36 -17.49 13.35 16.76
N THR A 37 -16.48 13.75 17.54
CA THR A 37 -16.61 14.90 18.41
C THR A 37 -16.47 16.03 17.44
N GLN A 38 -17.62 16.53 16.99
CA GLN A 38 -17.78 17.95 16.74
C GLN A 38 -17.21 18.62 17.98
N THR A 39 -15.91 18.91 17.94
CA THR A 39 -15.29 19.77 18.93
C THR A 39 -15.86 21.13 18.63
N ASP A 40 -16.84 21.50 19.44
CA ASP A 40 -17.39 22.85 19.52
C ASP A 40 -16.25 23.87 19.46
N GLY A 41 -16.24 24.67 18.38
CA GLY A 41 -15.99 26.10 18.45
C GLY A 41 -14.61 26.64 18.84
N ALA A 42 -13.53 25.85 18.83
CA ALA A 42 -12.18 26.40 18.99
C ALA A 42 -11.16 25.72 18.05
N THR A 43 -11.01 26.25 16.85
CA THR A 43 -9.92 25.90 15.93
C THR A 43 -8.63 26.52 16.44
N SER A 44 -7.90 25.81 17.30
CA SER A 44 -6.51 26.16 17.60
C SER A 44 -5.68 26.04 16.32
N ARG A 45 -4.73 26.96 16.11
CA ARG A 45 -3.76 26.86 15.00
C ARG A 45 -2.92 25.59 15.19
N PRO A 46 -2.58 24.89 14.10
CA PRO A 46 -1.77 23.68 14.17
C PRO A 46 -0.39 24.02 14.73
N ASN A 47 0.14 23.16 15.60
CA ASN A 47 1.44 23.40 16.23
C ASN A 47 2.32 22.14 16.28
N LEU A 48 3.59 22.35 16.62
CA LEU A 48 4.59 21.28 16.65
C LEU A 48 4.23 20.15 17.63
N ALA A 49 3.62 20.47 18.77
CA ALA A 49 3.24 19.46 19.76
C ALA A 49 2.09 18.57 19.26
N GLU A 50 1.15 19.12 18.49
CA GLU A 50 0.09 18.37 17.83
C GLU A 50 0.65 17.45 16.74
N LEU A 51 1.60 17.94 15.92
CA LEU A 51 2.29 17.11 14.94
C LEU A 51 3.04 15.94 15.62
N GLU A 52 3.74 16.20 16.73
CA GLU A 52 4.41 15.15 17.48
C GLU A 52 3.42 14.09 17.99
N ARG A 53 2.29 14.52 18.57
CA ARG A 53 1.22 13.61 19.02
C ARG A 53 0.64 12.79 17.87
N LEU A 54 0.41 13.41 16.71
CA LEU A 54 -0.03 12.72 15.52
C LEU A 54 0.97 11.64 15.09
N LEU A 55 2.27 11.96 15.04
CA LEU A 55 3.31 10.99 14.67
C LEU A 55 3.44 9.85 15.67
N GLN A 56 3.24 10.11 16.96
CA GLN A 56 3.20 9.07 17.99
C GLN A 56 1.99 8.14 17.78
N TRP A 57 0.80 8.71 17.47
CA TRP A 57 -0.39 7.94 17.14
C TRP A 57 -0.17 7.08 15.89
N LEU A 58 0.29 7.68 14.79
CA LEU A 58 0.58 6.98 13.53
C LEU A 58 1.58 5.84 13.74
N ALA A 59 2.66 6.08 14.50
CA ALA A 59 3.65 5.05 14.84
C ALA A 59 3.05 3.92 15.69
N ALA A 60 2.09 4.22 16.56
CA ALA A 60 1.43 3.22 17.39
C ALA A 60 0.50 2.30 16.58
N THR A 61 -0.13 2.80 15.52
CA THR A 61 -0.95 1.97 14.61
C THR A 61 -0.09 0.90 13.92
N GLY A 62 1.12 1.25 13.49
CA GLY A 62 2.00 0.36 12.71
C GLY A 62 1.67 0.29 11.22
N ASP A 63 0.65 1.01 10.75
CA ASP A 63 0.22 1.01 9.33
C ASP A 63 0.91 2.11 8.49
N PHE A 64 1.61 3.04 9.15
CA PHE A 64 2.21 4.23 8.53
C PHE A 64 3.73 4.28 8.71
N ASN A 65 4.42 3.13 8.78
CA ASN A 65 5.84 3.10 9.10
C ASN A 65 6.70 3.93 8.12
N PRO A 66 6.51 3.83 6.78
CA PRO A 66 7.24 4.65 5.82
C PRO A 66 6.98 6.15 5.97
N GLU A 67 5.73 6.54 6.25
CA GLU A 67 5.29 7.92 6.42
C GLU A 67 5.88 8.51 7.71
N VAL A 68 5.75 7.80 8.83
CA VAL A 68 6.30 8.21 10.14
C VAL A 68 7.80 8.41 10.06
N LEU A 69 8.53 7.53 9.38
CA LEU A 69 9.98 7.68 9.21
C LEU A 69 10.34 9.01 8.54
N ARG A 70 9.60 9.39 7.49
CA ARG A 70 9.84 10.62 6.72
C ARG A 70 9.37 11.86 7.47
N LEU A 71 8.18 11.81 8.05
CA LEU A 71 7.61 12.93 8.79
C LEU A 71 8.39 13.24 10.08
N ARG A 72 9.13 12.28 10.66
CA ARG A 72 10.06 12.56 11.76
C ARG A 72 11.25 13.43 11.34
N VAL A 73 11.70 13.32 10.09
CA VAL A 73 12.73 14.22 9.55
C VAL A 73 12.18 15.64 9.45
N TRP A 74 10.95 15.78 8.96
CA TRP A 74 10.23 17.06 8.94
C TRP A 74 10.01 17.63 10.34
N LEU A 75 9.59 16.81 11.31
CA LEU A 75 9.46 17.22 12.70
C LEU A 75 10.78 17.78 13.25
N GLY A 76 11.90 17.11 12.97
CA GLY A 76 13.24 17.57 13.38
C GLY A 76 13.66 18.87 12.71
N PHE A 77 13.28 19.10 11.45
CA PHE A 77 13.50 20.37 10.76
C PHE A 77 12.65 21.50 11.38
N LEU A 78 11.34 21.27 11.50
CA LEU A 78 10.40 22.25 12.05
C LEU A 78 10.74 22.63 13.49
N SER A 79 11.28 21.70 14.29
CA SER A 79 11.69 22.01 15.66
C SER A 79 12.87 22.96 15.79
N GLN A 80 13.56 23.29 14.68
CA GLN A 80 14.66 24.26 14.65
C GLN A 80 14.22 25.64 14.16
N LEU A 81 12.97 25.78 13.71
CA LEU A 81 12.42 27.05 13.22
C LEU A 81 11.77 27.83 14.37
N GLU A 82 11.52 29.11 14.12
CA GLU A 82 10.72 29.93 15.02
C GLU A 82 9.26 29.42 15.07
N VAL A 83 8.58 29.69 16.19
CA VAL A 83 7.23 29.16 16.43
C VAL A 83 6.23 29.64 15.37
N GLU A 84 6.31 30.92 14.98
CA GLU A 84 5.40 31.47 13.97
C GLU A 84 5.66 30.85 12.59
N GLU A 85 6.93 30.74 12.17
CA GLU A 85 7.30 30.11 10.89
C GLU A 85 6.85 28.65 10.83
N THR A 86 7.03 27.90 11.93
CA THR A 86 6.51 26.52 12.04
C THR A 86 5.00 26.48 11.87
N THR A 87 4.30 27.40 12.53
CA THR A 87 2.83 27.47 12.49
C THR A 87 2.33 27.78 11.09
N GLU A 88 2.94 28.75 10.39
CA GLU A 88 2.61 29.10 9.01
C GLU A 88 2.81 27.93 8.03
N ILE A 89 3.89 27.15 8.20
CA ILE A 89 4.13 25.95 7.39
C ILE A 89 3.04 24.91 7.64
N LEU A 90 2.68 24.65 8.90
CA LEU A 90 1.64 23.68 9.25
C LEU A 90 0.26 24.11 8.74
N GLU A 91 -0.09 25.40 8.85
CA GLU A 91 -1.32 25.95 8.27
C GLU A 91 -1.36 25.80 6.75
N SER A 92 -0.21 25.98 6.09
CA SER A 92 -0.09 25.75 4.65
C SER A 92 -0.32 24.27 4.30
N CYS A 93 0.14 23.34 5.13
CA CYS A 93 -0.14 21.91 4.97
C CYS A 93 -1.64 21.60 5.12
N ASP A 94 -2.31 22.18 6.11
CA ASP A 94 -3.76 22.01 6.31
C ASP A 94 -4.56 22.58 5.13
N GLY A 95 -4.18 23.77 4.65
CA GLY A 95 -4.78 24.40 3.47
C GLY A 95 -4.62 23.53 2.22
N LEU A 96 -3.42 22.96 2.00
CA LEU A 96 -3.17 22.04 0.89
C LEU A 96 -4.01 20.76 1.01
N ALA A 97 -4.13 20.21 2.23
CA ALA A 97 -4.93 19.01 2.48
C ALA A 97 -6.42 19.24 2.19
N ALA A 98 -6.98 20.38 2.63
CA ALA A 98 -8.38 20.75 2.37
C ALA A 98 -8.65 20.97 0.87
N TRP A 99 -7.75 21.65 0.17
CA TRP A 99 -7.82 21.79 -1.28
C TRP A 99 -7.76 20.42 -1.96
N PHE A 100 -6.83 19.56 -1.55
CA PHE A 100 -6.66 18.22 -2.13
C PHE A 100 -7.90 17.35 -1.93
N GLU A 101 -8.51 17.37 -0.75
CA GLU A 101 -9.74 16.62 -0.47
C GLU A 101 -10.84 16.99 -1.46
N THR A 102 -11.08 18.30 -1.63
CA THR A 102 -12.08 18.82 -2.58
C THR A 102 -11.73 18.44 -4.02
N ARG A 103 -10.52 18.76 -4.46
CA ARG A 103 -10.12 18.58 -5.86
C ARG A 103 -10.03 17.10 -6.25
N SER A 104 -9.57 16.26 -5.33
CA SER A 104 -9.44 14.83 -5.58
C SER A 104 -10.81 14.15 -5.71
N GLU A 105 -11.82 14.59 -4.96
CA GLU A 105 -13.18 14.09 -5.11
C GLU A 105 -13.75 14.40 -6.51
N GLU A 106 -13.55 15.61 -7.02
CA GLU A 106 -13.99 16.01 -8.36
C GLU A 106 -13.38 15.15 -9.49
N VAL A 107 -12.09 14.82 -9.37
CA VAL A 107 -11.31 14.18 -10.44
C VAL A 107 -11.28 12.65 -10.30
N LEU A 108 -11.10 12.17 -9.08
CA LEU A 108 -10.86 10.76 -8.76
C LEU A 108 -12.06 10.09 -8.08
N GLY A 109 -13.05 10.85 -7.61
CA GLY A 109 -14.19 10.31 -6.87
C GLY A 109 -14.94 9.20 -7.62
N ARG A 110 -15.02 9.28 -8.96
CA ARG A 110 -15.64 8.23 -9.79
C ARG A 110 -15.03 6.83 -9.64
N TYR A 111 -13.79 6.73 -9.14
CA TYR A 111 -13.07 5.47 -8.93
C TYR A 111 -13.26 4.90 -7.52
N THR A 112 -13.81 5.68 -6.59
CA THR A 112 -13.97 5.31 -5.17
C THR A 112 -15.42 5.39 -4.66
N PRO A 113 -16.46 5.14 -5.46
CA PRO A 113 -17.85 5.45 -5.08
C PRO A 113 -18.34 4.65 -3.86
N ASN A 114 -17.75 3.48 -3.61
CA ASN A 114 -18.19 2.56 -2.55
C ASN A 114 -17.45 2.76 -1.21
N VAL A 115 -16.43 3.61 -1.16
CA VAL A 115 -15.59 3.75 0.05
C VAL A 115 -16.39 4.27 1.24
N ASN A 116 -17.18 5.33 1.03
CA ASN A 116 -18.01 5.91 2.10
C ASN A 116 -19.09 4.93 2.59
N LYS A 117 -19.69 4.16 1.67
CA LYS A 117 -20.65 3.11 2.01
C LYS A 117 -20.01 2.02 2.86
N PHE A 118 -18.83 1.54 2.47
CA PHE A 118 -18.07 0.55 3.23
C PHE A 118 -17.75 1.03 4.65
N GLN A 119 -17.31 2.29 4.79
CA GLN A 119 -17.04 2.89 6.11
C GLN A 119 -18.29 2.99 6.99
N ALA A 120 -19.45 3.28 6.41
CA ALA A 120 -20.69 3.41 7.16
C ALA A 120 -21.31 2.06 7.55
N GLU A 121 -21.26 1.07 6.65
CA GLU A 121 -22.05 -0.15 6.78
C GLU A 121 -21.22 -1.38 7.20
N THR A 122 -19.95 -1.47 6.79
CA THR A 122 -19.13 -2.69 6.97
C THR A 122 -18.04 -2.50 8.01
N HIS A 123 -17.32 -1.38 7.93
CA HIS A 123 -16.20 -1.09 8.83
C HIS A 123 -16.52 -1.10 10.33
N PRO A 124 -17.72 -0.71 10.81
CA PRO A 124 -18.03 -0.78 12.26
C PRO A 124 -17.90 -2.19 12.84
N GLY A 125 -18.14 -3.23 12.02
CA GLY A 125 -17.93 -4.63 12.40
C GLY A 125 -16.45 -5.01 12.63
N TYR A 126 -15.50 -4.15 12.24
CA TYR A 126 -14.06 -4.41 12.30
C TYR A 126 -13.42 -3.93 13.60
N ARG A 127 -14.19 -3.37 14.55
CA ARG A 127 -13.73 -2.70 15.79
C ARG A 127 -12.65 -3.42 16.62
N TRP A 128 -12.48 -4.73 16.45
CA TRP A 128 -11.52 -5.55 17.19
C TRP A 128 -10.46 -6.23 16.33
N ARG A 129 -10.41 -5.89 15.05
CA ARG A 129 -9.40 -6.42 14.13
C ARG A 129 -8.11 -5.61 14.22
N GLU A 130 -6.99 -6.27 13.99
CA GLU A 130 -5.67 -5.65 14.00
C GLU A 130 -5.48 -4.63 12.87
N ASP A 131 -6.24 -4.78 11.79
CA ASP A 131 -6.22 -3.95 10.59
C ASP A 131 -7.40 -2.98 10.51
N ALA A 132 -8.13 -2.78 11.62
CA ALA A 132 -9.29 -1.90 11.66
C ALA A 132 -8.94 -0.46 11.24
N VAL A 133 -7.75 0.03 11.63
CA VAL A 133 -7.28 1.37 11.26
C VAL A 133 -6.97 1.44 9.77
N PHE A 134 -6.30 0.43 9.22
CA PHE A 134 -6.03 0.32 7.78
C PHE A 134 -7.32 0.22 6.94
N CYS A 135 -8.27 -0.61 7.35
CA CYS A 135 -9.55 -0.76 6.65
C CYS A 135 -10.47 0.47 6.84
N GLY A 136 -10.23 1.29 7.86
CA GLY A 136 -11.01 2.50 8.17
C GLY A 136 -10.54 3.76 7.46
N ARG A 137 -9.58 3.65 6.53
CA ARG A 137 -9.05 4.79 5.78
C ARG A 137 -10.15 5.55 5.04
N ARG A 138 -10.11 6.88 5.16
CA ARG A 138 -11.04 7.82 4.52
C ARG A 138 -10.85 7.82 3.01
N ARG A 139 -11.89 8.22 2.28
CA ARG A 139 -11.88 8.25 0.81
C ARG A 139 -10.76 9.11 0.23
N VAL A 140 -10.48 10.26 0.85
CA VAL A 140 -9.34 11.13 0.49
C VAL A 140 -7.99 10.39 0.55
N GLU A 141 -7.83 9.42 1.45
CA GLU A 141 -6.59 8.66 1.59
C GLU A 141 -6.40 7.66 0.44
N TYR A 142 -7.49 7.15 -0.16
CA TYR A 142 -7.42 6.40 -1.41
C TYR A 142 -6.94 7.30 -2.55
N HIS A 143 -7.48 8.52 -2.65
CA HIS A 143 -7.05 9.46 -3.69
C HIS A 143 -5.58 9.86 -3.51
N LEU A 144 -5.14 10.08 -2.27
CA LEU A 144 -3.74 10.33 -1.94
C LEU A 144 -2.86 9.13 -2.34
N GLY A 145 -3.32 7.90 -2.11
CA GLY A 145 -2.64 6.70 -2.57
C GLY A 145 -2.50 6.64 -4.10
N MET A 146 -3.55 6.97 -4.86
CA MET A 146 -3.51 7.01 -6.32
C MET A 146 -2.51 8.04 -6.85
N VAL A 147 -2.58 9.28 -6.34
CA VAL A 147 -1.68 10.37 -6.75
C VAL A 147 -0.25 10.09 -6.31
N GLY A 148 -0.06 9.63 -5.07
CA GLY A 148 1.25 9.29 -4.53
C GLY A 148 1.93 8.18 -5.32
N THR A 149 1.20 7.13 -5.70
CA THR A 149 1.72 6.08 -6.58
C THR A 149 2.18 6.65 -7.92
N GLU A 150 1.41 7.55 -8.55
CA GLU A 150 1.82 8.17 -9.81
C GLU A 150 3.04 9.08 -9.66
N VAL A 151 3.14 9.84 -8.57
CA VAL A 151 4.34 10.65 -8.26
C VAL A 151 5.57 9.75 -8.13
N LEU A 152 5.46 8.62 -7.41
CA LEU A 152 6.56 7.65 -7.30
C LEU A 152 6.88 6.99 -8.64
N ASN A 153 5.88 6.68 -9.45
CA ASN A 153 6.07 6.12 -10.80
C ASN A 153 6.94 7.04 -11.65
N GLN A 154 6.63 8.34 -11.65
CA GLN A 154 7.39 9.34 -12.39
C GLN A 154 8.81 9.49 -11.83
N ALA A 155 8.94 9.59 -10.50
CA ALA A 155 10.23 9.74 -9.84
C ALA A 155 11.18 8.55 -10.09
N PHE A 156 10.65 7.33 -10.16
CA PHE A 156 11.47 6.11 -10.34
C PHE A 156 11.51 5.61 -11.79
N ARG A 157 10.89 6.33 -12.73
CA ARG A 157 10.72 5.87 -14.12
C ARG A 157 12.05 5.54 -14.79
N GLN A 158 13.01 6.46 -14.73
CA GLN A 158 14.27 6.30 -15.46
C GLN A 158 15.11 5.14 -14.90
N ASP A 159 15.22 5.06 -13.58
CA ASP A 159 15.92 3.95 -12.91
C ASP A 159 15.25 2.61 -13.22
N PHE A 160 13.92 2.56 -13.26
CA PHE A 160 13.17 1.35 -13.60
C PHE A 160 13.40 0.91 -15.05
N LEU A 161 13.46 1.85 -15.99
CA LEU A 161 13.75 1.54 -17.39
C LEU A 161 15.16 1.01 -17.57
N ALA A 162 16.14 1.59 -16.87
CA ALA A 162 17.53 1.17 -16.87
C ALA A 162 17.76 -0.23 -16.26
N ALA A 163 16.81 -0.74 -15.47
CA ALA A 163 16.92 -2.07 -14.89
C ALA A 163 16.96 -3.19 -15.95
N HIS A 164 17.99 -4.04 -15.86
CA HIS A 164 18.25 -5.15 -16.79
C HIS A 164 17.20 -6.27 -16.72
N ARG A 165 16.63 -6.50 -15.53
CA ARG A 165 15.65 -7.55 -15.28
C ARG A 165 14.40 -6.93 -14.67
N LYS A 166 13.23 -7.28 -15.20
CA LYS A 166 11.96 -6.77 -14.71
C LYS A 166 11.09 -7.90 -14.16
N VAL A 167 10.44 -7.66 -13.03
CA VAL A 167 9.51 -8.61 -12.41
C VAL A 167 8.21 -7.92 -12.04
N LEU A 168 7.11 -8.64 -12.16
CA LEU A 168 5.78 -8.25 -11.72
C LEU A 168 5.47 -8.98 -10.42
N LEU A 169 5.21 -8.21 -9.36
CA LEU A 169 4.76 -8.74 -8.07
C LEU A 169 3.25 -8.57 -7.99
N VAL A 170 2.53 -9.69 -7.81
CA VAL A 170 1.06 -9.72 -7.75
C VAL A 170 0.57 -10.24 -6.40
N PRO A 171 -0.53 -9.70 -5.85
CA PRO A 171 -1.04 -10.15 -4.56
C PRO A 171 -1.76 -11.52 -4.68
N PRO A 172 -1.82 -12.31 -3.60
CA PRO A 172 -2.45 -13.63 -3.61
C PRO A 172 -3.95 -13.57 -3.93
N CYS A 173 -4.63 -12.45 -3.69
CA CYS A 173 -6.04 -12.27 -4.04
C CYS A 173 -6.33 -12.26 -5.56
N MET A 174 -5.32 -12.22 -6.42
CA MET A 174 -5.47 -12.43 -7.87
C MET A 174 -5.51 -13.91 -8.26
N CYS A 175 -5.15 -14.82 -7.35
CA CYS A 175 -5.23 -16.24 -7.61
C CYS A 175 -6.69 -16.70 -7.67
N HIS A 176 -6.97 -17.72 -8.48
CA HIS A 176 -8.30 -18.31 -8.57
C HIS A 176 -8.71 -18.94 -7.22
N PRO A 177 -9.87 -18.59 -6.64
CA PRO A 177 -10.26 -19.03 -5.30
C PRO A 177 -10.78 -20.48 -5.26
N GLU A 178 -11.39 -20.95 -6.35
CA GLU A 178 -12.11 -22.25 -6.37
C GLU A 178 -11.20 -23.47 -6.48
N GLU A 179 -9.92 -23.29 -6.85
CA GLU A 179 -8.97 -24.38 -7.06
C GLU A 179 -7.75 -24.23 -6.15
N LYS A 180 -7.20 -25.34 -5.66
CA LYS A 180 -5.98 -25.31 -4.84
C LYS A 180 -4.80 -24.88 -5.71
N CYS A 181 -4.48 -23.59 -5.67
CA CYS A 181 -3.33 -23.02 -6.34
C CYS A 181 -2.08 -23.87 -6.05
N LYS A 182 -1.41 -24.35 -7.11
CA LYS A 182 -0.19 -25.17 -7.02
C LYS A 182 1.08 -24.33 -7.13
N ALA A 183 1.02 -23.03 -6.79
CA ALA A 183 2.18 -22.16 -6.85
C ALA A 183 3.32 -22.72 -5.99
N GLN A 184 4.53 -22.64 -6.51
CA GLN A 184 5.72 -23.21 -5.88
C GLN A 184 6.50 -22.10 -5.19
N GLN A 185 6.84 -22.30 -3.93
CA GLN A 185 7.63 -21.32 -3.18
C GLN A 185 9.03 -21.21 -3.75
N THR A 186 9.50 -19.99 -3.92
CA THR A 186 10.88 -19.68 -4.30
C THR A 186 11.46 -18.65 -3.35
N PRO A 187 12.79 -18.44 -3.33
CA PRO A 187 13.41 -17.41 -2.51
C PRO A 187 12.95 -15.97 -2.81
N PHE A 188 12.20 -15.72 -3.90
CA PHE A 188 11.71 -14.39 -4.30
C PHE A 188 10.18 -14.25 -4.25
N GLY A 189 9.50 -15.20 -3.61
CA GLY A 189 8.03 -15.33 -3.62
C GLY A 189 7.57 -16.57 -4.39
N ALA A 190 6.26 -16.84 -4.38
CA ALA A 190 5.74 -18.02 -5.03
C ALA A 190 5.61 -17.82 -6.54
N ARG A 191 5.97 -18.83 -7.33
CA ARG A 191 5.82 -18.83 -8.79
C ARG A 191 4.61 -19.66 -9.20
N CYS A 192 3.84 -19.15 -10.17
CA CYS A 192 2.73 -19.88 -10.74
C CYS A 192 3.21 -21.20 -11.37
N ALA A 193 2.45 -22.28 -11.18
CA ALA A 193 2.72 -23.60 -11.76
C ALA A 193 1.73 -23.96 -12.89
N HIS A 194 1.09 -22.96 -13.50
CA HIS A 194 0.11 -23.12 -14.60
C HIS A 194 -1.06 -24.07 -14.31
N CYS A 195 -1.48 -24.17 -13.05
CA CYS A 195 -2.49 -25.15 -12.64
C CYS A 195 -3.90 -24.90 -13.19
N THR A 196 -4.26 -23.64 -13.48
CA THR A 196 -5.61 -23.25 -13.91
C THR A 196 -5.53 -22.19 -15.02
N PRO A 197 -5.96 -22.48 -16.26
CA PRO A 197 -5.89 -21.54 -17.39
C PRO A 197 -6.56 -20.18 -17.14
N GLY A 198 -7.73 -20.18 -16.48
CA GLY A 198 -8.52 -18.98 -16.19
C GLY A 198 -7.99 -18.11 -15.04
N CYS A 199 -6.96 -18.54 -14.31
CA CYS A 199 -6.38 -17.77 -13.22
C CYS A 199 -5.65 -16.51 -13.74
N ARG A 200 -5.90 -15.33 -13.16
CA ARG A 200 -5.25 -14.07 -13.57
C ARG A 200 -3.73 -14.13 -13.43
N VAL A 201 -3.24 -14.71 -12.34
CA VAL A 201 -1.79 -14.91 -12.15
C VAL A 201 -1.21 -15.83 -13.23
N ASN A 202 -1.92 -16.87 -13.66
CA ASN A 202 -1.47 -17.73 -14.75
C ASN A 202 -1.39 -16.95 -16.08
N GLN A 203 -2.43 -16.18 -16.40
CA GLN A 203 -2.45 -15.34 -17.61
C GLN A 203 -1.29 -14.34 -17.62
N LEU A 204 -1.03 -13.67 -16.50
CA LEU A 204 0.11 -12.77 -16.35
C LEU A 204 1.45 -13.49 -16.45
N THR A 205 1.56 -14.71 -15.90
CA THR A 205 2.78 -15.53 -16.00
C THR A 205 3.08 -15.86 -17.47
N CYS A 206 2.08 -16.31 -18.23
CA CYS A 206 2.24 -16.58 -19.67
C CYS A 206 2.60 -15.31 -20.47
N LEU A 207 2.05 -14.15 -20.10
CA LEU A 207 2.44 -12.87 -20.69
C LEU A 207 3.91 -12.53 -20.35
N GLY A 208 4.32 -12.77 -19.10
CA GLY A 208 5.70 -12.58 -18.66
C GLY A 208 6.69 -13.45 -19.43
N GLU A 209 6.36 -14.73 -19.64
CA GLU A 209 7.15 -15.66 -20.45
C GLU A 209 7.28 -15.20 -21.90
N LYS A 210 6.19 -14.68 -22.47
CA LYS A 210 6.16 -14.15 -23.84
C LYS A 210 6.98 -12.86 -24.00
N HIS A 211 6.97 -11.98 -22.99
CA HIS A 211 7.52 -10.63 -23.08
C HIS A 211 8.79 -10.41 -22.24
N GLY A 212 9.36 -11.46 -21.65
CA GLY A 212 10.66 -11.42 -20.99
C GLY A 212 10.67 -10.83 -19.57
N PHE A 213 9.56 -10.94 -18.82
CA PHE A 213 9.51 -10.53 -17.42
C PHE A 213 9.05 -11.65 -16.48
N GLY A 214 9.57 -11.68 -15.26
CA GLY A 214 9.16 -12.66 -14.26
C GLY A 214 7.85 -12.26 -13.56
N VAL A 215 7.06 -13.24 -13.13
CA VAL A 215 5.87 -13.00 -12.29
C VAL A 215 6.00 -13.77 -11.00
N PHE A 216 5.82 -13.07 -9.88
CA PHE A 216 5.85 -13.64 -8.55
C PHE A 216 4.60 -13.23 -7.78
N ILE A 217 4.00 -14.20 -7.09
CA ILE A 217 2.97 -13.92 -6.09
C ILE A 217 3.68 -13.41 -4.85
N LEU A 218 3.26 -12.24 -4.39
CA LEU A 218 3.86 -11.49 -3.29
C LEU A 218 4.11 -12.43 -2.10
N PRO A 219 5.35 -12.50 -1.60
CA PRO A 219 5.61 -13.12 -0.31
C PRO A 219 4.87 -12.34 0.79
N ASP A 220 4.58 -12.99 1.92
CA ASP A 220 3.88 -12.38 3.07
C ASP A 220 4.52 -11.05 3.55
N GLU A 221 5.77 -10.77 3.15
CA GLU A 221 6.47 -9.51 3.33
C GLU A 221 7.36 -9.17 2.11
N LEU A 222 7.43 -7.90 1.70
CA LEU A 222 8.42 -7.40 0.72
C LEU A 222 9.88 -7.50 1.22
N SER A 223 10.08 -7.87 2.50
CA SER A 223 11.38 -8.09 3.14
C SER A 223 12.23 -9.15 2.44
N VAL A 224 11.62 -10.01 1.61
CA VAL A 224 12.32 -10.95 0.72
C VAL A 224 13.22 -10.25 -0.30
N PHE A 225 12.91 -9.00 -0.66
CA PHE A 225 13.75 -8.14 -1.51
C PHE A 225 14.67 -7.22 -0.70
N SER A 226 14.63 -7.29 0.63
CA SER A 226 15.50 -6.49 1.48
C SER A 226 16.89 -7.09 1.58
N THR A 227 17.90 -6.22 1.57
CA THR A 227 19.33 -6.54 1.74
C THR A 227 19.67 -7.25 3.06
N ARG A 228 18.71 -7.41 3.98
CA ARG A 228 18.85 -8.19 5.22
C ARG A 228 18.52 -9.68 5.07
N GLY A 229 17.84 -10.10 4.01
CA GLY A 229 17.44 -11.51 3.78
C GLY A 229 17.93 -12.09 2.45
N SER A 230 18.05 -11.27 1.41
CA SER A 230 18.60 -11.65 0.11
C SER A 230 20.04 -11.16 -0.04
N LYS A 231 20.94 -12.00 -0.57
CA LYS A 231 22.30 -11.57 -0.94
C LYS A 231 22.20 -10.32 -1.84
N PRO A 232 22.96 -9.24 -1.63
CA PRO A 232 22.87 -8.00 -2.42
C PRO A 232 22.86 -8.21 -3.95
N GLN A 233 23.55 -9.25 -4.43
CA GLN A 233 23.59 -9.68 -5.83
C GLN A 233 22.23 -10.14 -6.41
N ALA A 234 21.25 -10.45 -5.57
CA ALA A 234 19.97 -11.01 -5.97
C ALA A 234 18.97 -9.95 -6.48
N VAL A 235 19.15 -8.69 -6.06
CA VAL A 235 18.32 -7.53 -6.43
C VAL A 235 19.06 -6.55 -7.35
N GLU A 236 20.32 -6.81 -7.64
CA GLU A 236 21.13 -5.99 -8.55
C GLU A 236 20.55 -5.99 -9.97
N GLY A 237 20.32 -4.79 -10.52
CA GLY A 237 19.73 -4.59 -11.84
C GLY A 237 18.26 -5.02 -11.95
N LEU A 238 17.56 -5.23 -10.84
CA LEU A 238 16.14 -5.59 -10.79
C LEU A 238 15.25 -4.35 -10.79
N GLY A 239 14.26 -4.32 -11.68
CA GLY A 239 13.14 -3.39 -11.67
C GLY A 239 11.85 -4.13 -11.30
N VAL A 240 11.04 -3.53 -10.44
CA VAL A 240 9.81 -4.15 -9.93
C VAL A 240 8.57 -3.40 -10.42
N VAL A 241 7.58 -4.13 -10.91
CA VAL A 241 6.21 -3.63 -11.01
C VAL A 241 5.40 -4.22 -9.85
N GLY A 242 5.00 -3.38 -8.91
CA GLY A 242 4.19 -3.76 -7.76
C GLY A 242 2.71 -3.58 -8.04
N VAL A 243 1.97 -4.68 -8.03
CA VAL A 243 0.50 -4.68 -8.07
C VAL A 243 -0.05 -4.80 -6.66
N SER A 244 -0.94 -3.89 -6.26
CA SER A 244 -1.61 -3.99 -4.96
C SER A 244 -2.83 -3.08 -4.87
N CYS A 245 -3.55 -3.13 -3.74
CA CYS A 245 -4.65 -2.20 -3.46
C CYS A 245 -4.11 -0.76 -3.43
N VAL A 246 -4.96 0.22 -3.75
CA VAL A 246 -4.59 1.65 -3.75
C VAL A 246 -3.91 2.08 -2.46
N LEU A 247 -4.45 1.68 -1.31
CA LEU A 247 -3.93 2.05 0.02
C LEU A 247 -2.55 1.46 0.34
N THR A 248 -2.15 0.37 -0.30
CA THR A 248 -0.86 -0.30 -0.04
C THR A 248 0.20 0.03 -1.07
N ASN A 249 -0.20 0.57 -2.22
CA ASN A 249 0.69 0.72 -3.36
C ASN A 249 1.77 1.79 -3.12
N LEU A 250 1.37 2.94 -2.55
CA LEU A 250 2.29 4.01 -2.15
C LEU A 250 3.33 3.53 -1.13
N GLY A 251 2.89 2.83 -0.08
CA GLY A 251 3.78 2.26 0.94
C GLY A 251 4.80 1.29 0.33
N GLY A 252 4.35 0.41 -0.58
CA GLY A 252 5.23 -0.50 -1.31
C GLY A 252 6.31 0.23 -2.11
N GLY A 253 5.97 1.32 -2.80
CA GLY A 253 6.95 2.15 -3.52
C GLY A 253 8.00 2.79 -2.60
N TRP A 254 7.61 3.16 -1.38
CA TRP A 254 8.56 3.65 -0.38
C TRP A 254 9.48 2.58 0.17
N GLU A 255 8.97 1.36 0.34
CA GLU A 255 9.76 0.21 0.77
C GLU A 255 10.80 -0.19 -0.29
N THR A 256 10.42 -0.26 -1.57
CA THR A 256 11.38 -0.57 -2.65
C THR A 256 12.44 0.50 -2.78
N ARG A 257 12.10 1.78 -2.55
CA ARG A 257 13.09 2.87 -2.52
C ARG A 257 14.13 2.69 -1.42
N GLN A 258 13.74 2.21 -0.24
CA GLN A 258 14.70 1.90 0.84
C GLN A 258 15.59 0.70 0.52
N MET A 259 15.13 -0.19 -0.37
CA MET A 259 15.90 -1.33 -0.87
C MET A 259 16.74 -0.99 -2.10
N GLU A 260 16.71 0.28 -2.56
CA GLU A 260 17.37 0.72 -3.80
C GLU A 260 16.91 -0.06 -5.04
N VAL A 261 15.67 -0.57 -5.01
CA VAL A 261 15.04 -1.26 -6.13
C VAL A 261 14.07 -0.28 -6.81
N PRO A 262 14.32 0.11 -8.07
CA PRO A 262 13.40 0.98 -8.78
C PRO A 262 12.09 0.26 -9.06
N ALA A 263 10.99 0.93 -8.75
CA ALA A 263 9.67 0.33 -8.82
C ALA A 263 8.68 1.18 -9.60
N GLN A 264 7.66 0.51 -10.13
CA GLN A 264 6.46 1.09 -10.70
C GLN A 264 5.26 0.44 -10.03
N GLY A 265 4.28 1.25 -9.62
CA GLY A 265 3.05 0.82 -8.99
C GLY A 265 1.88 0.78 -9.98
N ILE A 266 1.16 -0.34 -10.00
CA ILE A 266 -0.11 -0.49 -10.71
C ILE A 266 -1.19 -0.86 -9.67
N PRO A 267 -2.20 -0.01 -9.45
CA PRO A 267 -3.33 -0.37 -8.62
C PRO A 267 -4.12 -1.54 -9.21
N LEU A 268 -4.66 -2.38 -8.34
CA LEU A 268 -5.71 -3.33 -8.70
C LEU A 268 -6.96 -2.61 -9.21
N ASP A 269 -7.66 -3.21 -10.17
CA ASP A 269 -8.90 -2.64 -10.73
C ASP A 269 -10.02 -2.56 -9.68
N TYR A 270 -10.03 -3.48 -8.71
CA TYR A 270 -10.98 -3.47 -7.59
C TYR A 270 -10.50 -4.28 -6.37
N CYS A 271 -11.14 -4.01 -5.23
CA CYS A 271 -10.82 -4.61 -3.94
C CYS A 271 -11.60 -5.92 -3.71
N GLY A 272 -11.09 -7.06 -4.19
CA GLY A 272 -11.73 -8.39 -4.02
C GLY A 272 -11.19 -9.24 -2.86
N CYS A 273 -10.31 -8.67 -2.03
CA CYS A 273 -9.59 -9.43 -1.01
C CYS A 273 -10.52 -9.89 0.13
N LYS A 274 -10.63 -11.22 0.33
CA LYS A 274 -11.37 -11.84 1.45
C LYS A 274 -10.93 -11.41 2.85
N TRP A 275 -9.68 -10.94 2.95
CA TRP A 275 -9.03 -10.60 4.21
C TRP A 275 -9.44 -9.19 4.63
N HIS A 276 -9.60 -8.26 3.70
CA HIS A 276 -9.82 -6.85 4.02
C HIS A 276 -11.19 -6.33 3.60
N TRP A 277 -11.68 -6.72 2.43
CA TRP A 277 -12.70 -5.94 1.71
C TRP A 277 -14.00 -6.67 1.43
N HIS A 278 -13.95 -8.00 1.27
CA HIS A 278 -15.12 -8.82 0.93
C HIS A 278 -15.17 -10.03 1.84
N GLU A 279 -16.35 -10.54 2.18
CA GLU A 279 -16.47 -11.70 3.08
C GLU A 279 -16.01 -12.99 2.39
N GLU A 280 -16.49 -13.23 1.18
CA GLU A 280 -16.17 -14.45 0.42
C GLU A 280 -14.85 -14.33 -0.37
N GLY A 281 -14.43 -13.10 -0.65
CA GLY A 281 -13.35 -12.80 -1.60
C GLY A 281 -13.64 -13.21 -3.05
N PHE A 282 -13.01 -12.52 -3.99
CA PHE A 282 -13.07 -12.85 -5.40
C PHE A 282 -11.79 -12.38 -6.11
N PRO A 283 -11.37 -13.04 -7.22
CA PRO A 283 -10.22 -12.61 -7.99
C PRO A 283 -10.36 -11.17 -8.40
N THR A 284 -9.30 -10.41 -8.18
CA THR A 284 -9.15 -9.07 -8.76
C THR A 284 -8.29 -9.12 -10.02
N ASP A 285 -8.22 -8.00 -10.73
CA ASP A 285 -7.51 -7.85 -11.99
C ASP A 285 -6.64 -6.59 -12.01
N ILE A 286 -5.89 -6.41 -13.10
CA ILE A 286 -5.14 -5.19 -13.39
C ILE A 286 -5.41 -4.69 -14.79
N ASN A 287 -5.27 -3.38 -14.96
CA ASN A 287 -5.24 -2.76 -16.27
C ASN A 287 -4.00 -3.22 -17.08
N LEU A 288 -4.20 -4.13 -18.03
CA LEU A 288 -3.13 -4.66 -18.89
C LEU A 288 -2.52 -3.59 -19.80
N HIS A 289 -3.29 -2.59 -20.25
CA HIS A 289 -2.74 -1.48 -21.03
C HIS A 289 -1.73 -0.67 -20.20
N GLN A 290 -2.04 -0.46 -18.91
CA GLN A 290 -1.11 0.17 -17.99
C GLN A 290 0.14 -0.67 -17.79
N LEU A 291 0.00 -1.99 -17.61
CA LEU A 291 1.14 -2.89 -17.49
C LEU A 291 2.05 -2.81 -18.71
N PHE A 292 1.49 -2.90 -19.92
CA PHE A 292 2.28 -2.81 -21.16
C PHE A 292 2.97 -1.46 -21.32
N ARG A 293 2.30 -0.36 -20.97
CA ARG A 293 2.90 0.98 -20.96
C ARG A 293 4.07 1.06 -19.99
N VAL A 294 3.90 0.56 -18.76
CA VAL A 294 4.94 0.56 -17.73
C VAL A 294 6.13 -0.27 -18.18
N MET A 295 5.90 -1.44 -18.77
CA MET A 295 6.92 -2.40 -19.18
C MET A 295 7.55 -2.10 -20.56
N GLU A 296 7.11 -1.05 -21.26
CA GLU A 296 7.52 -0.73 -22.64
C GLU A 296 7.32 -1.89 -23.63
N ILE A 297 6.21 -2.62 -23.46
CA ILE A 297 5.83 -3.69 -24.36
C ILE A 297 5.03 -3.10 -25.52
N ASP A 298 5.58 -3.20 -26.73
CA ASP A 298 4.87 -2.81 -27.95
C ASP A 298 3.80 -3.86 -28.29
N VAL A 299 2.57 -3.59 -27.85
CA VAL A 299 1.36 -4.26 -28.34
C VAL A 299 0.92 -3.58 -29.63
N GLY A 300 1.75 -3.70 -30.67
CA GLY A 300 1.54 -3.00 -31.94
C GLY A 300 0.11 -3.16 -32.43
N LYS A 301 -0.64 -2.05 -32.60
CA LYS A 301 -2.08 -1.93 -32.96
C LYS A 301 -2.85 -3.28 -32.97
N ALA A 302 -2.88 -3.98 -31.84
CA ALA A 302 -3.53 -5.27 -31.77
C ALA A 302 -5.03 -5.02 -31.61
N LYS A 303 -5.76 -5.19 -32.72
CA LYS A 303 -7.23 -5.30 -32.70
C LYS A 303 -7.62 -6.42 -31.72
N GLY A 304 -8.29 -6.06 -30.63
CA GLY A 304 -9.11 -7.00 -29.86
C GLY A 304 -8.47 -7.65 -28.63
N ILE A 305 -7.91 -6.86 -27.72
CA ILE A 305 -7.92 -7.24 -26.31
C ILE A 305 -9.17 -6.58 -25.71
N LYS A 306 -10.22 -7.38 -25.53
CA LYS A 306 -11.38 -7.04 -24.70
C LYS A 306 -11.09 -7.44 -23.26
#